data_AF-A0A8J3SDW0-F1
#
_entry.id   AF-A0A8J3SDW0-F1
#
_cell.length_a   1.000
_cell.length_b   1.000
_cell.length_c   1.000
_cell.angle_alpha   90.00
_cell.angle_beta   90.00
_cell.angle_gamma   90.00
#
_symmetry.space_group_name_H-M   'P 1'
#
loop_
_entity.id
_entity.type
_entity.pdbx_description
1 polymer ?
#
loop_
_entity_poly.entity_id
_entity_poly.type
_entity_poly.pdbx_seq_one_letter_code
_entity_poly.pdbx_strand_id
1 'polypeptide(L)'
;MGSDGAPALMPAAFLGHGSPMNALEDNRYTRAWRALGRAVPRPRAILVISAHWYINATAVTAMERPRTIHDFYGFPRPLFEVQYPAPGLPELVAEVADAVHPTWVGADLDSWGIDHGTWSVLVHAFPTADIPVVQLSINADKDFDYHLRLGAALAPLRERGVLVVGSGNVVHNLRGMNGALPDAGYDWARRFDEHAKETMLTDPAGAAALDGHRDFTRAVPTPDHFLPLLYLAGLAGADGGATGVLIDGYAYGSLSMTAYTLDLACPGADGGTAPAPPLPGDVPPDASNM
;
A
#
# COMPACT_ATOMS: atom_id res chain seq x y z
N MET A 1 27.09 -10.09 29.53
CA MET A 1 25.79 -10.78 29.32
C MET A 1 24.87 -9.75 28.69
N GLY A 2 24.90 -9.65 27.37
CA GLY A 2 23.95 -8.81 26.64
C GLY A 2 22.60 -9.52 26.67
N SER A 3 21.55 -8.80 27.01
CA SER A 3 20.19 -9.27 26.77
C SER A 3 20.02 -9.40 25.26
N ASP A 4 20.12 -10.62 24.73
CA ASP A 4 19.56 -10.96 23.42
C ASP A 4 18.04 -10.84 23.57
N GLY A 5 17.56 -9.60 23.47
CA GLY A 5 16.15 -9.33 23.29
C GLY A 5 15.75 -9.93 21.96
N ALA A 6 14.66 -10.70 21.95
CA ALA A 6 14.03 -11.13 20.71
C ALA A 6 13.94 -9.92 19.75
N PRO A 7 14.24 -10.08 18.46
CA PRO A 7 14.15 -8.97 17.51
C PRO A 7 12.78 -8.33 17.62
N ALA A 8 12.74 -6.99 17.71
CA ALA A 8 11.48 -6.27 17.78
C ALA A 8 10.64 -6.63 16.55
N LEU A 9 9.38 -7.05 16.80
CA LEU A 9 8.43 -7.40 15.75
C LEU A 9 8.34 -6.26 14.73
N MET A 10 8.57 -6.53 13.44
CA MET A 10 8.46 -5.48 12.44
C MET A 10 7.05 -4.94 12.37
N PRO A 11 6.84 -3.62 12.24
CA PRO A 11 5.52 -3.08 12.00
C PRO A 11 5.01 -3.46 10.61
N ALA A 12 3.75 -3.14 10.33
CA ALA A 12 3.18 -3.18 8.99
C ALA A 12 2.44 -1.88 8.69
N ALA A 13 2.18 -1.60 7.41
CA ALA A 13 1.47 -0.39 7.01
C ALA A 13 0.59 -0.61 5.79
N PHE A 14 -0.43 0.23 5.66
CA PHE A 14 -1.19 0.45 4.43
C PHE A 14 -1.05 1.92 4.07
N LEU A 15 -0.63 2.22 2.83
CA LEU A 15 -0.40 3.57 2.36
C LEU A 15 -1.37 3.88 1.21
N GLY A 16 -2.23 4.88 1.43
CA GLY A 16 -3.00 5.52 0.36
C GLY A 16 -2.06 6.23 -0.62
N HIS A 17 -1.66 5.62 -1.74
CA HIS A 17 -0.63 6.20 -2.62
C HIS A 17 -1.13 7.36 -3.47
N GLY A 18 -2.42 7.35 -3.84
CA GLY A 18 -3.04 8.43 -4.61
C GLY A 18 -2.46 8.65 -6.00
N SER A 19 -2.22 9.90 -6.37
CA SER A 19 -1.67 10.23 -7.69
C SER A 19 -0.17 9.90 -7.77
N PRO A 20 0.32 9.36 -8.90
CA PRO A 20 1.76 9.19 -9.17
C PRO A 20 2.59 10.47 -8.94
N MET A 21 1.98 11.64 -9.13
CA MET A 21 2.62 12.94 -8.87
C MET A 21 3.14 13.08 -7.44
N ASN A 22 2.60 12.35 -6.46
CA ASN A 22 3.12 12.35 -5.10
C ASN A 22 4.61 12.00 -5.03
N ALA A 23 5.17 11.24 -5.98
CA ALA A 23 6.60 10.94 -6.03
C ALA A 23 7.49 12.20 -6.19
N LEU A 24 6.98 13.25 -6.83
CA LEU A 24 7.72 14.49 -7.11
C LEU A 24 7.45 15.61 -6.10
N GLU A 25 6.45 15.44 -5.24
CA GLU A 25 5.83 16.54 -4.50
C GLU A 25 6.14 16.48 -3.00
N ASP A 26 6.02 17.62 -2.32
CA ASP A 26 6.09 17.70 -0.87
C ASP A 26 4.76 18.18 -0.27
N ASN A 27 3.96 17.23 0.17
CA ASN A 27 2.65 17.45 0.77
C ASN A 27 2.49 16.68 2.09
N ARG A 28 1.33 16.82 2.74
CA ARG A 28 1.01 16.17 4.03
C ARG A 28 1.21 14.65 4.01
N TYR A 29 0.87 13.99 2.90
CA TYR A 29 0.97 12.53 2.76
C TYR A 29 2.43 12.10 2.62
N THR A 30 3.20 12.74 1.73
CA THR A 30 4.63 12.43 1.55
C THR A 30 5.44 12.69 2.83
N ARG A 31 5.10 13.72 3.62
CA ARG A 31 5.72 13.97 4.93
C ARG A 31 5.37 12.88 5.95
N ALA A 32 4.13 12.38 5.95
CA ALA A 32 3.75 11.24 6.78
C ALA A 32 4.49 9.96 6.37
N TRP A 33 4.68 9.70 5.08
CA TRP A 33 5.48 8.57 4.60
C TRP A 33 6.97 8.69 5.00
N ARG A 34 7.56 9.90 4.93
CA ARG A 34 8.91 10.14 5.48
C ARG A 34 8.97 9.91 6.99
N ALA A 35 7.91 10.29 7.73
CA ALA A 35 7.84 10.06 9.17
C ALA A 35 7.77 8.57 9.51
N LEU A 36 6.96 7.81 8.76
CA LEU A 36 6.91 6.36 8.83
C LEU A 36 8.31 5.75 8.64
N GLY A 37 8.99 6.11 7.55
CA GLY A 37 10.33 5.60 7.25
C GLY A 37 11.38 5.87 8.33
N ARG A 38 11.29 7.02 9.03
CA ARG A 38 12.16 7.34 10.17
C ARG A 38 11.81 6.57 11.44
N ALA A 39 10.55 6.19 11.62
CA ALA A 39 10.06 5.51 12.82
C ALA A 39 10.23 3.99 12.75
N VAL A 40 10.18 3.41 11.55
CA VAL A 40 10.35 1.97 11.32
C VAL A 40 11.81 1.56 11.61
N PRO A 41 12.06 0.57 12.50
CA PRO A 41 13.38 -0.04 12.62
C PRO A 41 13.81 -0.63 11.28
N ARG A 42 15.09 -0.51 10.90
CA ARG A 42 15.56 -0.95 9.57
C ARG A 42 15.17 -2.41 9.28
N PRO A 43 14.27 -2.68 8.32
CA PRO A 43 13.87 -4.04 7.99
C PRO A 43 14.95 -4.78 7.19
N ARG A 44 14.89 -6.10 7.24
CA ARG A 44 15.68 -7.00 6.37
C ARG A 44 15.21 -6.92 4.91
N ALA A 45 13.91 -6.76 4.71
CA ALA A 45 13.28 -6.61 3.41
C ALA A 45 11.93 -5.90 3.56
N ILE A 46 11.43 -5.32 2.47
CA ILE A 46 10.07 -4.78 2.37
C ILE A 46 9.29 -5.68 1.41
N LEU A 47 8.22 -6.29 1.91
CA LEU A 47 7.24 -7.00 1.08
C LEU A 47 6.09 -6.05 0.79
N VAL A 48 5.93 -5.66 -0.48
CA VAL A 48 4.89 -4.71 -0.89
C VAL A 48 3.77 -5.43 -1.65
N ILE A 49 2.54 -5.25 -1.19
CA ILE A 49 1.33 -5.65 -1.90
C ILE A 49 0.80 -4.40 -2.60
N SER A 50 1.15 -4.24 -3.87
CA SER A 50 0.74 -3.08 -4.66
C SER A 50 -0.55 -3.34 -5.42
N ALA A 51 -1.45 -2.37 -5.39
CA ALA A 51 -2.66 -2.37 -6.20
C ALA A 51 -2.41 -2.58 -7.70
N HIS A 52 -1.23 -2.20 -8.20
CA HIS A 52 -0.90 -2.25 -9.62
C HIS A 52 -0.48 -3.63 -10.09
N TRP A 53 -0.06 -4.53 -9.20
CA TRP A 53 0.25 -5.92 -9.57
C TRP A 53 -0.96 -6.83 -9.39
N TYR A 54 -2.04 -6.50 -10.09
CA TYR A 54 -3.32 -7.20 -10.05
C TYR A 54 -3.43 -8.17 -11.24
N ILE A 55 -3.22 -9.46 -11.00
CA ILE A 55 -3.13 -10.51 -12.04
C ILE A 55 -3.91 -11.75 -11.61
N ASN A 56 -4.20 -12.70 -12.51
CA ASN A 56 -4.93 -13.94 -12.21
C ASN A 56 -4.11 -15.00 -11.44
N ALA A 57 -3.13 -14.58 -10.63
CA ALA A 57 -2.24 -15.46 -9.88
C ALA A 57 -1.73 -14.78 -8.59
N THR A 58 -1.32 -15.61 -7.63
CA THR A 58 -0.55 -15.20 -6.46
C THR A 58 0.92 -15.45 -6.77
N ALA A 59 1.71 -14.41 -6.91
CA ALA A 59 3.11 -14.47 -7.33
C ALA A 59 3.97 -13.47 -6.55
N VAL A 60 5.25 -13.76 -6.44
CA VAL A 60 6.24 -12.93 -5.75
C VAL A 60 7.40 -12.63 -6.68
N THR A 61 7.85 -11.38 -6.73
CA THR A 61 9.02 -11.01 -7.53
C THR A 61 10.28 -11.68 -6.99
N ALA A 62 11.06 -12.28 -7.88
CA ALA A 62 12.24 -13.09 -7.56
C ALA A 62 13.52 -12.55 -8.27
N MET A 63 13.48 -11.31 -8.74
CA MET A 63 14.62 -10.63 -9.38
C MET A 63 15.63 -10.17 -8.32
N GLU A 64 16.93 -10.39 -8.53
CA GLU A 64 17.98 -9.80 -7.66
C GLU A 64 18.07 -8.27 -7.82
N ARG A 65 17.76 -7.77 -9.03
CA ARG A 65 17.85 -6.36 -9.41
C ARG A 65 16.60 -5.97 -10.20
N PRO A 66 15.44 -5.83 -9.53
CA PRO A 66 14.20 -5.48 -10.22
C PRO A 66 14.33 -4.10 -10.86
N ARG A 67 13.74 -3.95 -12.04
CA ARG A 67 13.66 -2.66 -12.73
C ARG A 67 12.58 -1.79 -12.08
N THR A 68 12.80 -0.48 -12.02
CA THR A 68 11.69 0.47 -11.80
C THR A 68 10.82 0.51 -13.07
N ILE A 69 9.53 0.23 -12.95
CA ILE A 69 8.58 0.32 -14.07
C ILE A 69 7.67 1.54 -13.93
N HIS A 70 7.24 2.08 -15.07
CA HIS A 70 6.33 3.21 -15.17
C HIS A 70 5.05 2.72 -15.85
N ASP A 71 4.17 2.15 -15.05
CA ASP A 71 2.90 1.52 -15.40
C ASP A 71 1.73 2.52 -15.44
N PHE A 72 2.01 3.76 -15.88
CA PHE A 72 1.04 4.82 -16.08
C PHE A 72 1.36 5.61 -17.35
N TYR A 73 0.41 6.42 -17.81
CA TYR A 73 0.58 7.31 -18.95
C TYR A 73 -0.05 8.69 -18.71
N GLY A 74 0.24 9.65 -19.59
CA GLY A 74 -0.31 11.01 -19.53
C GLY A 74 0.37 11.96 -18.53
N PHE A 75 1.34 11.48 -17.75
CA PHE A 75 2.07 12.28 -16.76
C PHE A 75 3.26 13.05 -17.36
N PRO A 76 3.77 14.09 -16.66
CA PRO A 76 4.89 14.87 -17.17
C PRO A 76 6.20 14.07 -17.16
N ARG A 77 7.10 14.40 -18.10
CA ARG A 77 8.40 13.72 -18.29
C ARG A 77 9.22 13.52 -17.00
N PRO A 78 9.33 14.48 -16.06
CA PRO A 78 10.10 14.28 -14.83
C PRO A 78 9.66 13.06 -14.03
N LEU A 79 8.37 12.68 -14.11
CA LEU A 79 7.87 11.50 -13.41
C LEU A 79 8.37 10.20 -14.04
N PHE A 80 8.53 10.15 -15.37
CA PHE A 80 9.12 9.01 -16.10
C PHE A 80 10.64 8.89 -15.93
N GLU A 81 11.29 9.93 -15.39
CA GLU A 81 12.72 9.94 -15.09
C GLU A 81 13.02 9.46 -13.65
N VAL A 82 11.99 9.26 -12.82
CA VAL A 82 12.16 8.74 -11.46
C VAL A 82 12.69 7.30 -11.54
N GLN A 83 13.65 6.98 -10.68
CA GLN A 83 14.20 5.64 -10.52
C GLN A 83 14.23 5.31 -9.03
N TYR A 84 13.91 4.07 -8.71
CA TYR A 84 14.00 3.53 -7.35
C TYR A 84 14.71 2.18 -7.39
N PRO A 85 16.06 2.19 -7.44
CA PRO A 85 16.88 1.02 -7.76
C PRO A 85 17.13 0.14 -6.52
N ALA A 86 16.07 -0.18 -5.77
CA ALA A 86 16.17 -1.09 -4.64
C ALA A 86 16.61 -2.50 -5.10
N PRO A 87 17.50 -3.19 -4.35
CA PRO A 87 17.77 -4.59 -4.63
C PRO A 87 16.50 -5.43 -4.44
N GLY A 88 16.40 -6.58 -5.08
CA GLY A 88 15.39 -7.58 -4.73
C GLY A 88 15.94 -8.61 -3.75
N LEU A 89 15.12 -9.60 -3.40
CA LEU A 89 15.48 -10.68 -2.48
C LEU A 89 14.87 -12.01 -2.94
N PRO A 90 15.47 -12.71 -3.91
CA PRO A 90 14.89 -13.91 -4.52
C PRO A 90 14.51 -15.00 -3.50
N GLU A 91 15.27 -15.15 -2.42
CA GLU A 91 15.00 -16.11 -1.35
C GLU A 91 13.71 -15.84 -0.57
N LEU A 92 13.20 -14.60 -0.59
CA LEU A 92 11.96 -14.25 0.11
C LEU A 92 10.73 -14.94 -0.48
N VAL A 93 10.81 -15.39 -1.75
CA VAL A 93 9.76 -16.19 -2.39
C VAL A 93 9.46 -17.45 -1.59
N ALA A 94 10.50 -18.17 -1.16
CA ALA A 94 10.35 -19.39 -0.39
C ALA A 94 9.77 -19.10 1.00
N GLU A 95 10.17 -17.98 1.62
CA GLU A 95 9.66 -17.55 2.91
C GLU A 95 8.18 -17.16 2.89
N VAL A 96 7.73 -16.52 1.81
CA VAL A 96 6.32 -16.19 1.57
C VAL A 96 5.54 -17.48 1.31
N ALA A 97 6.03 -18.35 0.42
CA ALA A 97 5.35 -19.61 0.09
C ALA A 97 5.15 -20.51 1.32
N ASP A 98 6.16 -20.57 2.21
CA ASP A 98 6.07 -21.28 3.49
C ASP A 98 5.02 -20.65 4.41
N ALA A 99 5.02 -19.32 4.55
CA ALA A 99 4.08 -18.61 5.40
C ALA A 99 2.62 -18.80 4.98
N VAL A 100 2.35 -18.85 3.67
CA VAL A 100 0.97 -18.90 3.14
C VAL A 100 0.49 -20.30 2.77
N HIS A 101 1.27 -21.35 3.06
CA HIS A 101 0.90 -22.73 2.79
C HIS A 101 -0.49 -23.08 3.39
N PRO A 102 -1.39 -23.77 2.66
CA PRO A 102 -1.19 -24.48 1.39
C PRO A 102 -1.43 -23.64 0.12
N THR A 103 -1.51 -22.32 0.22
CA THR A 103 -1.65 -21.45 -0.95
C THR A 103 -0.40 -21.52 -1.82
N TRP A 104 -0.55 -21.88 -3.09
CA TRP A 104 0.55 -21.85 -4.04
C TRP A 104 0.94 -20.41 -4.39
N VAL A 105 2.24 -20.15 -4.47
CA VAL A 105 2.81 -18.85 -4.83
C VAL A 105 3.83 -19.05 -5.96
N GLY A 106 3.64 -18.33 -7.07
CA GLY A 106 4.57 -18.32 -8.20
C GLY A 106 5.77 -17.41 -7.96
N ALA A 107 6.89 -17.69 -8.63
CA ALA A 107 8.05 -16.81 -8.67
C ALA A 107 8.06 -16.04 -10.01
N ASP A 108 8.04 -14.70 -9.95
CA ASP A 108 8.25 -13.86 -11.13
C ASP A 108 9.73 -13.51 -11.28
N LEU A 109 10.39 -14.09 -12.28
CA LEU A 109 11.84 -14.00 -12.44
C LEU A 109 12.29 -12.76 -13.23
N ASP A 110 11.44 -12.20 -14.08
CA ASP A 110 11.81 -11.14 -15.01
C ASP A 110 10.65 -10.29 -15.58
N SER A 111 9.39 -10.56 -15.25
CA SER A 111 8.26 -9.93 -15.95
C SER A 111 7.88 -8.56 -15.39
N TRP A 112 7.72 -8.43 -14.08
CA TRP A 112 7.12 -7.24 -13.46
C TRP A 112 8.14 -6.11 -13.28
N GLY A 113 8.61 -5.92 -12.05
CA GLY A 113 9.53 -4.87 -11.63
C GLY A 113 9.07 -4.30 -10.29
N ILE A 114 9.45 -3.07 -9.98
CA ILE A 114 8.86 -2.27 -8.90
C ILE A 114 7.94 -1.26 -9.58
N ASP A 115 6.62 -1.39 -9.38
CA ASP A 115 5.58 -0.50 -9.94
C ASP A 115 5.43 0.83 -9.19
N HIS A 116 4.71 1.77 -9.80
CA HIS A 116 4.59 3.11 -9.26
C HIS A 116 3.81 3.22 -7.97
N GLY A 117 2.81 2.36 -7.73
CA GLY A 117 2.15 2.30 -6.43
C GLY A 117 3.18 2.07 -5.33
N THR A 118 4.18 1.25 -5.61
CA THR A 118 5.28 0.99 -4.68
C THR A 118 6.36 2.07 -4.67
N TRP A 119 7.01 2.36 -5.79
CA TRP A 119 8.15 3.28 -5.73
C TRP A 119 7.75 4.71 -5.39
N SER A 120 6.52 5.15 -5.71
CA SER A 120 6.06 6.52 -5.41
C SER A 120 5.94 6.80 -3.90
N VAL A 121 5.64 5.77 -3.09
CA VAL A 121 5.64 5.90 -1.63
C VAL A 121 7.04 5.66 -1.05
N LEU A 122 7.79 4.70 -1.61
CA LEU A 122 9.10 4.32 -1.08
C LEU A 122 10.19 5.37 -1.34
N VAL A 123 10.12 6.17 -2.42
CA VAL A 123 11.04 7.31 -2.61
C VAL A 123 10.98 8.31 -1.46
N HIS A 124 9.86 8.34 -0.71
CA HIS A 124 9.71 9.18 0.49
C HIS A 124 10.02 8.40 1.77
N ALA A 125 9.49 7.19 1.93
CA ALA A 125 9.70 6.41 3.15
C ALA A 125 11.14 5.91 3.30
N PHE A 126 11.77 5.43 2.23
CA PHE A 126 13.11 4.83 2.24
C PHE A 126 13.97 5.38 1.07
N PRO A 127 14.27 6.69 1.05
CA PRO A 127 14.84 7.38 -0.12
C PRO A 127 16.20 6.83 -0.59
N THR A 128 16.96 6.15 0.27
CA THR A 128 18.26 5.57 -0.08
C THR A 128 18.16 4.37 -1.02
N ALA A 129 16.99 3.71 -1.09
CA ALA A 129 16.76 2.50 -1.90
C ALA A 129 17.79 1.38 -1.65
N ASP A 130 18.22 1.21 -0.39
CA ASP A 130 19.25 0.24 0.00
C ASP A 130 18.71 -0.95 0.80
N ILE A 131 17.38 -1.05 0.90
CA ILE A 131 16.67 -2.16 1.52
C ILE A 131 16.05 -3.01 0.40
N PRO A 132 16.17 -4.35 0.45
CA PRO A 132 15.52 -5.20 -0.54
C PRO A 132 14.01 -4.98 -0.61
N VAL A 133 13.48 -4.80 -1.83
CA VAL A 133 12.05 -4.68 -2.10
C VAL A 133 11.60 -5.86 -2.93
N VAL A 134 10.55 -6.52 -2.45
CA VAL A 134 9.90 -7.65 -3.10
C VAL A 134 8.43 -7.34 -3.15
N GLN A 135 7.76 -7.66 -4.26
CA GLN A 135 6.32 -7.49 -4.37
C GLN A 135 5.60 -8.82 -4.28
N LEU A 136 4.38 -8.80 -3.76
CA LEU A 136 3.40 -9.88 -3.81
C LEU A 136 2.21 -9.41 -4.62
N SER A 137 1.85 -10.15 -5.67
CA SER A 137 0.72 -9.83 -6.51
C SER A 137 -0.61 -10.01 -5.80
N ILE A 138 -1.62 -9.30 -6.30
CA ILE A 138 -3.00 -9.47 -5.90
C ILE A 138 -3.68 -10.38 -6.92
N ASN A 139 -4.20 -11.51 -6.45
CA ASN A 139 -4.89 -12.47 -7.30
C ASN A 139 -6.31 -12.01 -7.68
N ALA A 140 -6.51 -11.62 -8.93
CA ALA A 140 -7.75 -11.07 -9.45
C ALA A 140 -8.94 -12.04 -9.45
N ASP A 141 -8.69 -13.36 -9.39
CA ASP A 141 -9.73 -14.38 -9.39
C ASP A 141 -10.25 -14.73 -7.99
N LYS A 142 -9.80 -14.00 -6.96
CA LYS A 142 -10.06 -14.31 -5.56
C LYS A 142 -10.95 -13.27 -4.87
N ASP A 143 -11.65 -13.75 -3.85
CA ASP A 143 -12.57 -12.94 -3.03
C ASP A 143 -11.84 -12.22 -1.90
N PHE A 144 -12.57 -11.36 -1.19
CA PHE A 144 -12.01 -10.48 -0.16
C PHE A 144 -11.52 -11.28 1.04
N ASP A 145 -12.26 -12.34 1.39
CA ASP A 145 -11.87 -13.29 2.44
C ASP A 145 -10.55 -13.99 2.13
N TYR A 146 -10.28 -14.33 0.86
CA TYR A 146 -8.99 -14.87 0.46
C TYR A 146 -7.85 -13.91 0.75
N HIS A 147 -7.98 -12.64 0.37
CA HIS A 147 -6.93 -11.64 0.60
C HIS A 147 -6.72 -11.35 2.09
N LEU A 148 -7.81 -11.28 2.87
CA LEU A 148 -7.73 -11.14 4.32
C LEU A 148 -6.99 -12.31 4.97
N ARG A 149 -7.35 -13.56 4.61
CA ARG A 149 -6.66 -14.76 5.13
C ARG A 149 -5.20 -14.83 4.68
N LEU A 150 -4.90 -14.43 3.44
CA LEU A 150 -3.55 -14.39 2.94
C LEU A 150 -2.71 -13.36 3.71
N GLY A 151 -3.26 -12.19 3.99
CA GLY A 151 -2.68 -11.18 4.88
C GLY A 151 -2.33 -11.73 6.25
N ALA A 152 -3.29 -12.41 6.90
CA ALA A 152 -3.09 -13.04 8.21
C ALA A 152 -1.94 -14.07 8.18
N ALA A 153 -1.86 -14.87 7.12
CA ALA A 153 -0.82 -15.88 6.96
C ALA A 153 0.60 -15.30 6.79
N LEU A 154 0.73 -14.01 6.43
CA LEU A 154 2.04 -13.35 6.31
C LEU A 154 2.64 -12.92 7.66
N ALA A 155 1.91 -13.01 8.77
CA ALA A 155 2.37 -12.55 10.09
C ALA A 155 3.78 -13.06 10.49
N PRO A 156 4.16 -14.34 10.26
CA PRO A 156 5.50 -14.84 10.59
C PRO A 156 6.65 -14.17 9.83
N LEU A 157 6.39 -13.44 8.74
CA LEU A 157 7.43 -12.66 8.04
C LEU A 157 7.86 -11.45 8.88
N ARG A 158 6.95 -10.88 9.68
CA ARG A 158 7.23 -9.72 10.54
C ARG A 158 8.27 -10.06 11.61
N GLU A 159 8.17 -11.25 12.20
CA GLU A 159 9.14 -11.79 13.17
C GLU A 159 10.52 -12.01 12.53
N ARG A 160 10.55 -12.27 11.22
CA ARG A 160 11.77 -12.45 10.41
C ARG A 160 12.31 -11.14 9.83
N GLY A 161 11.91 -10.00 10.41
CA GLY A 161 12.45 -8.70 10.02
C GLY A 161 11.89 -8.14 8.70
N VAL A 162 10.78 -8.67 8.18
CA VAL A 162 10.15 -8.17 6.94
C VAL A 162 9.10 -7.12 7.28
N LEU A 163 9.24 -5.93 6.70
CA LEU A 163 8.20 -4.89 6.73
C LEU A 163 7.16 -5.22 5.66
N VAL A 164 5.91 -5.46 6.06
CA VAL A 164 4.81 -5.68 5.10
C VAL A 164 4.09 -4.35 4.84
N VAL A 165 3.96 -3.98 3.57
CA VAL A 165 3.33 -2.72 3.14
C VAL A 165 2.25 -3.02 2.11
N GLY A 166 0.99 -2.68 2.40
CA GLY A 166 -0.04 -2.54 1.38
C GLY A 166 0.04 -1.14 0.75
N SER A 167 0.02 -1.05 -0.58
CA SER A 167 -0.05 0.23 -1.28
C SER A 167 -1.24 0.26 -2.23
N GLY A 168 -2.17 1.19 -1.99
CA GLY A 168 -3.43 1.28 -2.71
C GLY A 168 -4.20 2.53 -2.28
N ASN A 169 -5.53 2.45 -2.21
CA ASN A 169 -6.40 3.51 -1.68
C ASN A 169 -7.72 2.90 -1.17
N VAL A 170 -8.23 3.36 -0.02
CA VAL A 170 -9.53 2.91 0.51
C VAL A 170 -10.67 3.28 -0.43
N VAL A 171 -10.63 4.51 -0.97
CA VAL A 171 -11.53 5.00 -2.02
C VAL A 171 -10.68 5.29 -3.24
N HIS A 172 -11.03 4.69 -4.38
CA HIS A 172 -10.32 4.87 -5.64
C HIS A 172 -11.29 4.88 -6.83
N ASN A 173 -11.93 6.03 -7.08
CA ASN A 173 -12.78 6.19 -8.25
C ASN A 173 -12.27 7.32 -9.15
N LEU A 174 -11.50 6.95 -10.17
CA LEU A 174 -10.87 7.91 -11.07
C LEU A 174 -11.89 8.70 -11.91
N ARG A 175 -13.01 8.07 -12.31
CA ARG A 175 -14.10 8.75 -13.04
C ARG A 175 -14.79 9.82 -12.22
N GLY A 176 -14.71 9.72 -10.88
CA GLY A 176 -15.25 10.72 -9.96
C GLY A 176 -14.33 11.92 -9.73
N MET A 177 -13.08 11.88 -10.20
CA MET A 177 -12.08 12.87 -9.83
C MET A 177 -12.46 14.27 -10.27
N ASN A 178 -12.24 15.23 -9.38
CA ASN A 178 -12.57 16.63 -9.60
C ASN A 178 -11.45 17.52 -9.08
N GLY A 179 -10.73 18.19 -10.00
CA GLY A 179 -9.65 19.11 -9.68
C GLY A 179 -10.08 20.33 -8.84
N ALA A 180 -11.38 20.65 -8.79
CA ALA A 180 -11.91 21.70 -7.91
C ALA A 180 -12.02 21.25 -6.43
N LEU A 181 -11.79 19.97 -6.13
CA LEU A 181 -11.81 19.39 -4.79
C LEU A 181 -10.42 18.82 -4.41
N PRO A 182 -9.33 19.62 -4.47
CA PRO A 182 -7.96 19.09 -4.40
C PRO A 182 -7.65 18.38 -3.07
N ASP A 183 -8.27 18.79 -1.96
CA ASP A 183 -8.04 18.22 -0.62
C ASP A 183 -9.35 17.84 0.09
N ALA A 184 -10.41 17.55 -0.70
CA ALA A 184 -11.75 17.25 -0.19
C ALA A 184 -12.28 15.95 -0.78
N GLY A 185 -13.18 15.29 -0.05
CA GLY A 185 -13.89 14.08 -0.49
C GLY A 185 -15.38 14.34 -0.64
N TYR A 186 -16.03 13.72 -1.63
CA TYR A 186 -17.49 13.68 -1.72
C TYR A 186 -18.08 12.97 -0.50
N ASP A 187 -19.34 13.27 -0.17
CA ASP A 187 -20.01 12.67 0.99
C ASP A 187 -20.01 11.14 0.96
N TRP A 188 -20.18 10.52 -0.22
CA TRP A 188 -20.14 9.06 -0.36
C TRP A 188 -18.75 8.48 -0.14
N ALA A 189 -17.69 9.20 -0.56
CA ALA A 189 -16.30 8.78 -0.38
C ALA A 189 -15.95 8.85 1.11
N ARG A 190 -16.31 9.95 1.76
CA ARG A 190 -16.11 10.14 3.21
C ARG A 190 -16.84 9.10 4.03
N ARG A 191 -18.11 8.81 3.72
CA ARG A 191 -18.88 7.79 4.47
C ARG A 191 -18.24 6.41 4.40
N PHE A 192 -17.81 5.99 3.21
CA PHE A 192 -17.16 4.70 3.05
C PHE A 192 -15.80 4.66 3.76
N ASP A 193 -14.98 5.70 3.58
CA ASP A 193 -13.66 5.80 4.20
C ASP A 193 -13.73 5.85 5.74
N GLU A 194 -14.69 6.59 6.31
CA GLU A 194 -14.89 6.62 7.77
C GLU A 194 -15.39 5.27 8.31
N HIS A 195 -16.26 4.56 7.58
CA HIS A 195 -16.68 3.22 7.98
C HIS A 195 -15.52 2.23 7.92
N ALA A 196 -14.71 2.27 6.86
CA ALA A 196 -13.49 1.47 6.76
C ALA A 196 -12.50 1.82 7.87
N LYS A 197 -12.32 3.10 8.20
CA LYS A 197 -11.47 3.55 9.31
C LYS A 197 -11.97 3.01 10.65
N GLU A 198 -13.27 3.09 10.93
CA GLU A 198 -13.86 2.51 12.13
C GLU A 198 -13.60 0.99 12.21
N THR A 199 -13.82 0.26 11.12
CA THR A 199 -13.51 -1.18 11.04
C THR A 199 -12.03 -1.45 11.30
N MET A 200 -11.11 -0.76 10.64
CA MET A 200 -9.66 -0.97 10.81
C MET A 200 -9.16 -0.64 12.22
N LEU A 201 -9.85 0.24 12.97
CA LEU A 201 -9.48 0.62 14.33
C LEU A 201 -10.10 -0.29 15.40
N THR A 202 -11.20 -0.99 15.09
CA THR A 202 -11.99 -1.71 16.11
C THR A 202 -12.13 -3.20 15.84
N ASP A 203 -12.27 -3.61 14.58
CA ASP A 203 -12.39 -4.99 14.13
C ASP A 203 -11.76 -5.15 12.74
N PRO A 204 -10.42 -5.13 12.61
CA PRO A 204 -9.76 -5.29 11.32
C PRO A 204 -10.16 -6.57 10.59
N ALA A 205 -10.48 -7.65 11.31
CA ALA A 205 -10.93 -8.91 10.73
C ALA A 205 -12.28 -8.78 10.00
N GLY A 206 -13.10 -7.78 10.34
CA GLY A 206 -14.34 -7.43 9.64
C GLY A 206 -14.15 -6.71 8.30
N ALA A 207 -12.92 -6.33 7.93
CA ALA A 207 -12.66 -5.51 6.74
C ALA A 207 -13.10 -6.17 5.41
N ALA A 208 -13.12 -7.50 5.33
CA ALA A 208 -13.58 -8.21 4.14
C ALA A 208 -15.08 -7.96 3.83
N ALA A 209 -15.89 -7.62 4.84
CA ALA A 209 -17.33 -7.36 4.70
C ALA A 209 -17.65 -5.91 4.27
N LEU A 210 -16.62 -5.07 4.05
CA LEU A 210 -16.80 -3.69 3.59
C LEU A 210 -17.38 -3.61 2.16
N ASP A 211 -17.29 -4.69 1.39
CA ASP A 211 -17.95 -4.84 0.08
C ASP A 211 -19.48 -4.74 0.16
N GLY A 212 -20.08 -5.04 1.32
CA GLY A 212 -21.50 -4.87 1.62
C GLY A 212 -21.93 -3.43 1.90
N HIS A 213 -21.00 -2.47 2.00
CA HIS A 213 -21.34 -1.08 2.25
C HIS A 213 -22.08 -0.44 1.06
N ARG A 214 -23.12 0.37 1.32
CA ARG A 214 -23.98 0.96 0.27
C ARG A 214 -23.23 1.81 -0.77
N ASP A 215 -22.13 2.43 -0.36
CA ASP A 215 -21.30 3.29 -1.22
C ASP A 215 -20.11 2.51 -1.84
N PHE A 216 -19.95 1.20 -1.57
CA PHE A 216 -18.80 0.40 -1.96
C PHE A 216 -18.54 0.42 -3.47
N THR A 217 -19.52 0.04 -4.30
CA THR A 217 -19.37 0.01 -5.77
C THR A 217 -18.98 1.37 -6.36
N ARG A 218 -19.36 2.47 -5.69
CA ARG A 218 -18.96 3.81 -6.10
C ARG A 218 -17.55 4.16 -5.62
N ALA A 219 -17.18 3.72 -4.42
CA ALA A 219 -15.86 3.98 -3.84
C ALA A 219 -14.75 3.11 -4.41
N VAL A 220 -15.08 1.89 -4.78
CA VAL A 220 -14.17 0.84 -5.24
C VAL A 220 -14.78 0.23 -6.53
N PRO A 221 -14.75 0.95 -7.67
CA PRO A 221 -15.30 0.44 -8.93
C PRO A 221 -14.59 -0.84 -9.42
N THR A 222 -13.30 -0.95 -9.11
CA THR A 222 -12.48 -2.16 -9.23
C THR A 222 -11.75 -2.38 -7.90
N PRO A 223 -11.57 -3.64 -7.46
CA PRO A 223 -11.12 -3.93 -6.10
C PRO A 223 -9.60 -3.74 -5.91
N ASP A 224 -8.81 -3.68 -6.98
CA ASP A 224 -7.34 -3.63 -6.97
C ASP A 224 -6.75 -2.67 -5.93
N HIS A 225 -7.20 -1.40 -5.88
CA HIS A 225 -6.69 -0.41 -4.92
C HIS A 225 -7.16 -0.63 -3.48
N PHE A 226 -8.30 -1.28 -3.28
CA PHE A 226 -8.83 -1.56 -1.95
C PHE A 226 -8.20 -2.81 -1.32
N LEU A 227 -7.93 -3.85 -2.12
CA LEU A 227 -7.44 -5.15 -1.66
C LEU A 227 -6.18 -5.10 -0.79
N PRO A 228 -5.16 -4.23 -1.02
CA PRO A 228 -4.01 -4.11 -0.13
C PRO A 228 -4.37 -3.79 1.33
N LEU A 229 -5.50 -3.12 1.59
CA LEU A 229 -6.00 -2.87 2.95
C LEU A 229 -6.30 -4.18 3.68
N LEU A 230 -6.84 -5.18 2.96
CA LEU A 230 -7.20 -6.47 3.53
C LEU A 230 -5.97 -7.25 4.00
N TYR A 231 -4.80 -7.04 3.38
CA TYR A 231 -3.56 -7.67 3.84
C TYR A 231 -3.13 -7.11 5.20
N LEU A 232 -3.21 -5.79 5.40
CA LEU A 232 -2.95 -5.18 6.70
C LEU A 232 -3.99 -5.60 7.75
N ALA A 233 -5.27 -5.61 7.38
CA ALA A 233 -6.35 -6.07 8.26
C ALA A 233 -6.15 -7.53 8.70
N GLY A 234 -5.72 -8.40 7.78
CA GLY A 234 -5.41 -9.79 8.07
C GLY A 234 -4.27 -9.94 9.09
N LEU A 235 -3.19 -9.17 8.90
CA LEU A 235 -2.08 -9.11 9.86
C LEU A 235 -2.57 -8.65 11.24
N ALA A 236 -3.32 -7.55 11.30
CA ALA A 236 -3.84 -7.02 12.56
C ALA A 236 -4.75 -8.05 13.28
N GLY A 237 -5.63 -8.72 12.53
CA GLY A 237 -6.49 -9.77 13.06
C GLY A 237 -5.73 -11.00 13.58
N ALA A 238 -4.65 -11.40 12.92
CA ALA A 238 -3.81 -12.53 13.35
C ALA A 238 -3.08 -12.24 14.68
N ASP A 239 -2.64 -11.00 14.87
CA ASP A 239 -1.89 -10.58 16.05
C ASP A 239 -2.80 -10.13 17.21
N GLY A 240 -4.13 -10.16 17.01
CA GLY A 240 -5.10 -9.61 17.97
C GLY A 240 -4.92 -8.10 18.19
N GLY A 241 -4.25 -7.43 17.26
CA GLY A 241 -3.94 -6.01 17.29
C GLY A 241 -5.02 -5.16 16.62
N ALA A 242 -5.01 -3.88 16.93
CA ALA A 242 -5.73 -2.86 16.17
C ALA A 242 -4.74 -2.05 15.33
N THR A 243 -5.19 -1.52 14.20
CA THR A 243 -4.37 -0.57 13.47
C THR A 243 -4.40 0.81 14.12
N GLY A 244 -3.41 1.65 13.82
CA GLY A 244 -3.43 3.09 14.08
C GLY A 244 -3.56 3.86 12.76
N VAL A 245 -4.07 5.09 12.82
CA VAL A 245 -4.06 6.00 11.67
C VAL A 245 -2.71 6.73 11.62
N LEU A 246 -2.00 6.59 10.50
CA LEU A 246 -0.77 7.35 10.23
C LEU A 246 -1.11 8.76 9.75
N ILE A 247 -2.00 8.83 8.77
CA ILE A 247 -2.55 10.06 8.19
C ILE A 247 -3.88 9.71 7.53
N ASP A 248 -4.87 10.59 7.58
CA ASP A 248 -6.08 10.50 6.77
C ASP A 248 -6.19 11.69 5.82
N GLY A 249 -7.14 11.65 4.89
CA GLY A 249 -7.40 12.75 3.98
C GLY A 249 -7.95 12.31 2.63
N TYR A 250 -8.27 13.28 1.78
CA TYR A 250 -8.87 13.03 0.48
C TYR A 250 -8.18 13.85 -0.60
N ALA A 251 -8.14 13.31 -1.81
CA ALA A 251 -7.71 14.04 -2.99
C ALA A 251 -8.78 13.97 -4.06
N TYR A 252 -9.01 15.11 -4.72
CA TYR A 252 -9.86 15.24 -5.91
C TYR A 252 -11.28 14.70 -5.77
N GLY A 253 -11.89 14.77 -4.59
CA GLY A 253 -13.25 14.32 -4.33
C GLY A 253 -13.41 12.80 -4.14
N SER A 254 -12.66 11.98 -4.85
CA SER A 254 -12.91 10.54 -4.98
C SER A 254 -11.70 9.64 -4.75
N LEU A 255 -10.61 10.17 -4.19
CA LEU A 255 -9.47 9.39 -3.71
C LEU A 255 -9.34 9.56 -2.20
N SER A 256 -9.32 8.46 -1.45
CA SER A 256 -8.93 8.48 -0.04
C SER A 256 -7.42 8.27 0.06
N MET A 257 -6.75 9.17 0.77
CA MET A 257 -5.32 9.12 1.07
C MET A 257 -5.05 8.54 2.46
N THR A 258 -6.05 7.90 3.07
CA THR A 258 -5.94 7.32 4.41
C THR A 258 -4.88 6.22 4.43
N ALA A 259 -4.04 6.27 5.45
CA ALA A 259 -2.94 5.35 5.69
C ALA A 259 -2.99 4.86 7.14
N TYR A 260 -2.68 3.57 7.32
CA TYR A 260 -2.74 2.89 8.61
C TYR A 260 -1.39 2.25 8.93
N THR A 261 -1.12 2.08 10.22
CA THR A 261 0.03 1.32 10.73
C THR A 261 -0.44 0.22 11.67
N LEU A 262 0.36 -0.84 11.81
CA LEU A 262 0.22 -1.88 12.81
C LEU A 262 1.52 -1.96 13.60
N ASP A 263 1.41 -1.95 14.94
CA ASP A 263 2.54 -1.97 15.89
C ASP A 263 3.59 -0.86 15.67
N LEU A 264 3.14 0.32 15.21
CA LEU A 264 3.98 1.50 15.06
C LEU A 264 3.24 2.76 15.44
N ALA A 265 3.75 3.43 16.47
CA ALA A 265 3.40 4.82 16.75
C ALA A 265 4.36 5.74 16.00
N CYS A 266 3.82 6.56 15.10
CA CYS A 266 4.58 7.63 14.45
C CYS A 266 4.29 8.96 15.16
N PRO A 267 5.20 9.48 16.00
CA PRO A 267 4.99 10.78 16.63
C PRO A 267 5.01 11.88 15.56
N GLY A 268 3.93 12.68 15.51
CA GLY A 268 3.90 13.95 14.78
C GLY A 268 4.09 13.82 13.28
N ALA A 269 3.18 13.11 12.58
CA ALA A 269 2.84 13.54 11.22
C ALA A 269 2.10 14.89 11.35
N ASP A 270 2.83 15.97 11.66
CA ASP A 270 2.27 17.30 11.76
C ASP A 270 1.56 17.59 10.43
N GLY A 271 0.22 17.64 10.52
CA GLY A 271 -0.72 17.78 9.42
C GLY A 271 -0.64 19.17 8.80
N GLY A 272 0.52 19.52 8.24
CA GLY A 272 0.67 20.71 7.43
C GLY A 272 -0.40 20.70 6.35
N THR A 273 -1.10 21.82 6.17
CA THR A 273 -2.30 21.97 5.34
C THR A 273 -2.02 21.99 3.84
N ALA A 274 -0.87 21.49 3.40
CA ALA A 274 -0.54 21.46 1.98
C ALA A 274 -1.46 20.42 1.30
N PRO A 275 -2.30 20.85 0.33
CA PRO A 275 -3.27 19.98 -0.32
C PRO A 275 -2.57 18.88 -1.13
N ALA A 276 -3.35 17.92 -1.63
CA ALA A 276 -2.87 17.02 -2.67
C ALA A 276 -2.31 17.84 -3.86
N PRO A 277 -1.37 17.29 -4.64
CA PRO A 277 -0.85 17.97 -5.82
C PRO A 277 -1.99 18.32 -6.80
N PRO A 278 -1.79 19.21 -7.79
CA PRO A 278 -2.77 19.40 -8.84
C PRO A 278 -2.74 18.22 -9.83
N LEU A 279 -3.89 17.90 -10.44
CA LEU A 279 -3.91 16.97 -11.57
C LEU A 279 -3.23 17.64 -12.77
N PRO A 280 -2.37 16.93 -13.52
CA PRO A 280 -1.92 17.43 -14.81
C PRO A 280 -3.15 17.59 -15.73
N GLY A 281 -3.20 18.68 -16.49
CA GLY A 281 -4.39 19.10 -17.26
C GLY A 281 -4.86 18.12 -18.34
N ASP A 282 -4.01 17.16 -18.73
CA ASP A 282 -4.23 16.28 -19.89
C ASP A 282 -4.24 14.77 -19.54
N VAL A 283 -4.27 14.38 -18.26
CA VAL A 283 -4.32 12.94 -17.89
C VAL A 283 -5.76 12.43 -18.03
N PRO A 284 -6.03 11.45 -18.91
CA PRO A 284 -7.35 10.84 -18.95
C PRO A 284 -7.64 10.14 -17.61
N PRO A 285 -8.84 10.30 -17.01
CA PRO A 285 -9.17 9.68 -15.74
C PRO A 285 -9.16 8.14 -15.81
N ASP A 286 -9.27 7.52 -16.98
CA ASP A 286 -9.31 6.06 -17.13
C ASP A 286 -7.91 5.41 -17.31
N ALA A 287 -6.83 6.11 -16.93
CA ALA A 287 -5.49 5.80 -17.43
C ALA A 287 -4.48 5.14 -16.49
N SER A 288 -4.72 5.07 -15.18
CA SER A 288 -3.70 4.55 -14.28
C SER A 288 -3.87 3.07 -13.91
N ASN A 289 -4.89 2.38 -14.45
CA ASN A 289 -5.22 0.97 -14.14
C ASN A 289 -5.86 0.18 -15.33
N MET A 290 -5.43 0.42 -16.57
CA MET A 290 -5.67 -0.54 -17.67
C MET A 290 -4.35 -1.03 -18.23
#